data_AF-A0A364MYE8-F1
#
_entry.id   AF-A0A364MYE8-F1
#
_cell.length_a   1.000
_cell.length_b   1.000
_cell.length_c   1.000
_cell.angle_alpha   90.00
_cell.angle_beta   90.00
_cell.angle_gamma   90.00
#
_symmetry.space_group_name_H-M   'P 1'
#
loop_
_entity.id
_entity.type
_entity.pdbx_description
1 polymer ?
#
loop_
_entity_poly.entity_id
_entity_poly.type
_entity_poly.pdbx_seq_one_letter_code
_entity_poly.pdbx_strand_id
1 'polypeptide(L)'
;MGLPVLTSREHLELLRSSAFESEHAWLYDTSYQQHEAAALALEDEIEQSHAIISPDDISDEQVRIIKTQITIHRERQRALRPHLESGSDQIDGEGNECVFVPAPNQWGANGDLDEESESLSAIQNLLTWQTSYSPISYAPYDELPSPRIPYHSLLDSSQATTTFNLHRTREWTGSSGFRKYIYSARDYSDKYALYILEAMHRDDSQVNAADFFRVAEFPQPCISILLSGIDKKRNTTDSRNAAYKSRCIHLRGPFSQPIKEYPDRQQKIPWSPRRFTYGGRRFVWKQGDPNDDAMPETLYEYQKDWAKPGSRTGKRCDDAKPVRLVWGEKRRKGKVDSYTIHFRGGMDQVFREILLASQMARQVCIFHGDGLR
;
A
#
# COMPACT_ATOMS: atom_id res chain seq x y z
N MET A 1 -2.85 -15.75 39.11
CA MET A 1 -2.22 -14.44 38.83
C MET A 1 -3.31 -13.54 38.29
N GLY A 2 -3.70 -12.52 39.05
CA GLY A 2 -4.79 -11.61 38.67
C GLY A 2 -4.36 -10.71 37.52
N LEU A 3 -5.22 -10.57 36.51
CA LEU A 3 -5.09 -9.56 35.47
C LEU A 3 -5.07 -8.17 36.14
N PRO A 4 -4.14 -7.26 35.80
CA PRO A 4 -4.18 -5.91 36.31
C PRO A 4 -5.50 -5.26 35.86
N VAL A 5 -6.30 -4.81 36.82
CA VAL A 5 -7.51 -4.03 36.56
C VAL A 5 -7.03 -2.66 36.09
N LEU A 6 -7.12 -2.41 34.78
CA LEU A 6 -6.83 -1.11 34.19
C LEU A 6 -7.78 -0.06 34.78
N THR A 7 -7.26 1.12 35.10
CA THR A 7 -8.10 2.24 35.51
C THR A 7 -8.95 2.71 34.32
N SER A 8 -10.09 3.37 34.59
CA SER A 8 -10.99 3.90 33.54
C SER A 8 -10.25 4.78 32.52
N ARG A 9 -9.23 5.52 32.98
CA ARG A 9 -8.41 6.41 32.15
C ARG A 9 -7.41 5.65 31.28
N GLU A 10 -6.72 4.65 31.83
CA GLU A 10 -5.80 3.79 31.05
C GLU A 10 -6.55 2.96 30.01
N HIS A 11 -7.80 2.55 30.32
CA HIS A 11 -8.66 1.87 29.36
C HIS A 11 -9.04 2.78 28.19
N LEU A 12 -9.33 4.05 28.46
CA LEU A 12 -9.68 5.04 27.44
C LEU A 12 -8.48 5.40 26.55
N GLU A 13 -7.28 5.55 27.12
CA GLU A 13 -6.04 5.74 26.34
C GLU A 13 -5.72 4.54 25.44
N LEU A 14 -5.96 3.31 25.93
CA LEU A 14 -5.80 2.09 25.14
C LEU A 14 -6.80 2.04 23.97
N LEU A 15 -8.07 2.40 24.20
CA LEU A 15 -9.08 2.46 23.13
C LEU A 15 -8.70 3.50 22.07
N ARG A 16 -8.26 4.68 22.49
CA ARG A 16 -7.81 5.77 21.59
C ARG A 16 -6.63 5.36 20.72
N SER A 17 -5.59 4.73 21.30
CA SER A 17 -4.42 4.24 20.55
C SER A 17 -4.77 3.07 19.62
N SER A 18 -5.56 2.12 20.11
CA SER A 18 -5.83 0.86 19.40
C SER A 18 -6.48 1.07 18.02
N ALA A 19 -7.36 2.08 17.90
CA ALA A 19 -8.03 2.42 16.64
C ALA A 19 -7.02 2.78 15.54
N PHE A 20 -6.08 3.67 15.87
CA PHE A 20 -5.00 4.05 14.97
C PHE A 20 -4.03 2.89 14.76
N GLU A 21 -3.65 2.14 15.79
CA GLU A 21 -2.77 0.97 15.62
C GLU A 21 -3.35 -0.03 14.62
N SER A 22 -4.66 -0.27 14.66
CA SER A 22 -5.36 -1.11 13.68
C SER A 22 -5.41 -0.49 12.28
N GLU A 23 -5.56 0.84 12.14
CA GLU A 23 -5.39 1.51 10.84
C GLU A 23 -3.99 1.22 10.26
N HIS A 24 -2.96 1.37 11.10
CA HIS A 24 -1.57 1.14 10.73
C HIS A 24 -1.28 -0.36 10.50
N ALA A 25 -2.04 -1.25 11.12
CA ALA A 25 -1.99 -2.69 10.92
C ALA A 25 -2.86 -3.18 9.76
N TRP A 26 -3.53 -2.29 9.03
CA TRP A 26 -4.39 -2.62 7.89
C TRP A 26 -5.60 -3.48 8.27
N LEU A 27 -6.01 -3.42 9.54
CA LEU A 27 -7.18 -4.10 10.08
C LEU A 27 -8.37 -3.13 10.04
N TYR A 28 -8.81 -2.76 8.84
CA TYR A 28 -9.76 -1.65 8.67
C TYR A 28 -11.14 -1.90 9.28
N ASP A 29 -11.65 -3.13 9.23
CA ASP A 29 -12.90 -3.49 9.91
C ASP A 29 -12.77 -3.29 11.43
N THR A 30 -11.66 -3.76 12.01
CA THR A 30 -11.34 -3.63 13.43
C THR A 30 -11.12 -2.16 13.80
N SER A 31 -10.39 -1.44 12.96
CA SER A 31 -10.11 -0.02 13.14
C SER A 31 -11.38 0.82 13.11
N TYR A 32 -12.31 0.54 12.19
CA TYR A 32 -13.59 1.24 12.13
C TYR A 32 -14.40 1.10 13.42
N GLN A 33 -14.50 -0.12 13.93
CA GLN A 33 -15.17 -0.41 15.22
C GLN A 33 -14.44 0.25 16.39
N GLN A 34 -13.11 0.30 16.36
CA GLN A 34 -12.33 0.94 17.42
C GLN A 34 -12.40 2.47 17.36
N HIS A 35 -12.49 3.09 16.18
CA HIS A 35 -12.75 4.52 16.04
C HIS A 35 -14.14 4.88 16.58
N GLU A 36 -15.15 4.03 16.33
CA GLU A 36 -16.48 4.17 16.91
C GLU A 36 -16.46 4.07 18.44
N ALA A 37 -15.84 3.02 18.97
CA ALA A 37 -15.75 2.78 20.40
C ALA A 37 -14.97 3.89 21.12
N ALA A 38 -13.88 4.39 20.53
CA ALA A 38 -13.11 5.49 21.08
C ALA A 38 -13.92 6.80 21.10
N ALA A 39 -14.67 7.11 20.04
CA ALA A 39 -15.53 8.29 20.00
C ALA A 39 -16.65 8.24 21.05
N LEU A 40 -17.32 7.10 21.20
CA LEU A 40 -18.36 6.91 22.22
C LEU A 40 -17.81 7.04 23.64
N ALA A 41 -16.66 6.43 23.93
CA ALA A 41 -16.03 6.52 25.25
C ALA A 41 -15.65 7.98 25.62
N LEU A 42 -15.20 8.78 24.63
CA LEU A 42 -14.89 10.19 24.82
C LEU A 42 -16.17 11.04 24.99
N GLU A 43 -17.26 10.70 24.30
CA GLU A 43 -18.58 11.33 24.48
C GLU A 43 -19.11 11.09 25.90
N ASP A 44 -19.02 9.84 26.39
CA ASP A 44 -19.41 9.46 27.76
C ASP A 44 -18.55 10.18 28.82
N GLU A 45 -17.24 10.37 28.57
CA GLU A 45 -16.34 11.10 29.47
C GLU A 45 -16.75 12.58 29.61
N ILE A 46 -17.16 13.22 28.50
CA ILE A 46 -17.73 14.57 28.53
C ILE A 46 -19.03 14.59 29.33
N GLU A 47 -19.95 13.65 29.11
CA GLU A 47 -21.23 13.64 29.83
C GLU A 47 -21.05 13.41 31.35
N GLN A 48 -20.14 12.50 31.73
CA GLN A 48 -19.80 12.26 33.13
C GLN A 48 -19.12 13.46 33.78
N SER A 49 -18.26 14.17 33.04
CA SER A 49 -17.64 15.42 33.52
C SER A 49 -18.65 16.52 33.82
N HIS A 50 -19.74 16.61 33.03
CA HIS A 50 -20.80 17.57 33.26
C HIS A 50 -21.76 17.16 34.38
N ALA A 51 -21.85 15.86 34.69
CA ALA A 51 -22.68 15.33 35.77
C ALA A 51 -22.03 15.46 37.16
N ILE A 52 -20.70 15.46 37.23
CA ILE A 52 -19.94 15.66 38.47
C ILE A 52 -19.69 17.15 38.66
N ILE A 53 -20.62 17.84 39.32
CA ILE A 53 -20.44 19.23 39.76
C ILE A 53 -19.40 19.25 40.90
N SER A 54 -18.11 19.15 40.55
CA SER A 54 -16.98 19.41 41.43
C SER A 54 -16.23 20.64 40.89
N PRO A 55 -15.85 21.63 41.73
CA PRO A 55 -15.36 22.93 41.23
C PRO A 55 -13.95 22.91 40.64
N ASP A 56 -13.25 21.79 40.72
CA ASP A 56 -11.87 21.65 40.23
C ASP A 56 -11.74 20.41 39.32
N ASP A 57 -11.04 20.63 38.20
CA ASP A 57 -10.30 19.63 37.39
C ASP A 57 -10.87 19.03 36.10
N ILE A 58 -11.75 19.74 35.36
CA ILE A 58 -11.71 19.64 33.90
C ILE A 58 -11.65 21.05 33.31
N SER A 59 -10.45 21.46 32.91
CA SER A 59 -10.26 22.76 32.28
C SER A 59 -11.03 22.83 30.96
N ASP A 60 -11.55 24.00 30.59
CA ASP A 60 -12.17 24.22 29.27
C ASP A 60 -11.27 23.76 28.12
N GLU A 61 -9.96 23.72 28.35
CA GLU A 61 -8.96 23.19 27.44
C GLU A 61 -9.02 21.66 27.31
N GLN A 62 -9.19 20.92 28.41
CA GLN A 62 -9.40 19.46 28.34
C GLN A 62 -10.68 19.09 27.60
N VAL A 63 -11.79 19.81 27.84
CA VAL A 63 -13.03 19.60 27.09
C VAL A 63 -12.83 19.87 25.59
N ARG A 64 -12.06 20.90 25.24
CA ARG A 64 -11.71 21.22 23.85
C ARG A 64 -10.90 20.10 23.20
N ILE A 65 -9.87 19.59 23.89
CA ILE A 65 -9.03 18.49 23.42
C ILE A 65 -9.88 17.24 23.17
N ILE A 66 -10.75 16.87 24.11
CA ILE A 66 -11.64 15.69 23.99
C ILE A 66 -12.59 15.85 22.79
N LYS A 67 -13.21 17.03 22.61
CA LYS A 67 -14.07 17.31 21.44
C LYS A 67 -13.32 17.20 20.11
N THR A 68 -12.08 17.68 20.05
CA THR A 68 -11.24 17.54 18.86
C THR A 68 -10.92 16.08 18.58
N GLN A 69 -10.63 15.28 19.61
CA GLN A 69 -10.37 13.84 19.48
C GLN A 69 -11.61 13.07 19.00
N ILE A 70 -12.80 13.37 19.54
CA ILE A 70 -14.07 12.82 19.03
C ILE A 70 -14.22 13.12 17.54
N THR A 71 -14.01 14.38 17.15
CA THR A 71 -14.10 14.81 15.75
C THR A 71 -13.14 14.00 14.88
N ILE A 72 -11.88 13.84 15.30
CA ILE A 72 -10.90 13.03 14.59
C ILE A 72 -11.40 11.59 14.44
N HIS A 73 -11.78 10.91 15.53
CA HIS A 73 -12.23 9.52 15.46
C HIS A 73 -13.48 9.35 14.58
N ARG A 74 -14.44 10.28 14.63
CA ARG A 74 -15.65 10.27 13.78
C ARG A 74 -15.33 10.52 12.30
N GLU A 75 -14.42 11.44 11.98
CA GLU A 75 -13.98 11.66 10.61
C GLU A 75 -13.22 10.44 10.06
N ARG A 76 -12.37 9.79 10.89
CA ARG A 76 -11.69 8.55 10.52
C ARG A 76 -12.68 7.39 10.32
N GLN A 77 -13.72 7.30 11.14
CA GLN A 77 -14.79 6.33 10.93
C GLN A 77 -15.54 6.61 9.61
N ARG A 78 -15.89 7.88 9.34
CA ARG A 78 -16.55 8.30 8.09
C ARG A 78 -15.67 8.03 6.87
N ALA A 79 -14.36 8.21 7.00
CA ALA A 79 -13.34 7.91 6.01
C ALA A 79 -13.20 6.42 5.68
N LEU A 80 -13.23 5.58 6.72
CA LEU A 80 -13.18 4.12 6.62
C LEU A 80 -14.49 3.57 6.07
N ARG A 81 -15.62 4.24 6.32
CA ARG A 81 -16.96 3.75 5.96
C ARG A 81 -17.09 3.41 4.47
N PRO A 82 -16.79 4.29 3.50
CA PRO A 82 -16.79 3.92 2.09
C PRO A 82 -15.82 2.79 1.78
N HIS A 83 -14.64 2.75 2.40
CA HIS A 83 -13.66 1.68 2.18
C HIS A 83 -14.20 0.29 2.56
N LEU A 84 -15.00 0.23 3.63
CA LEU A 84 -15.58 -1.01 4.16
C LEU A 84 -16.92 -1.37 3.51
N GLU A 85 -17.80 -0.39 3.32
CA GLU A 85 -19.13 -0.60 2.73
C GLU A 85 -19.08 -0.88 1.22
N SER A 86 -18.05 -0.36 0.53
CA SER A 86 -17.94 -0.52 -0.92
C SER A 86 -17.21 -1.78 -1.37
N GLY A 87 -16.54 -2.52 -0.48
CA GLY A 87 -15.62 -3.57 -0.91
C GLY A 87 -14.70 -3.10 -2.05
N SER A 88 -14.19 -1.86 -2.02
CA SER A 88 -13.37 -1.23 -3.08
C SER A 88 -13.98 -1.11 -4.50
N ASP A 89 -15.30 -1.28 -4.67
CA ASP A 89 -15.96 -1.27 -5.99
C ASP A 89 -17.09 -0.24 -6.15
N GLN A 90 -17.37 0.61 -5.15
CA GLN A 90 -18.21 1.78 -5.39
C GLN A 90 -17.38 2.92 -5.97
N ILE A 91 -17.62 3.08 -7.26
CA ILE A 91 -17.19 4.18 -8.09
C ILE A 91 -18.12 5.37 -7.79
N ASP A 92 -17.58 6.57 -7.58
CA ASP A 92 -18.41 7.78 -7.57
C ASP A 92 -19.06 8.00 -8.95
N GLY A 93 -19.95 8.99 -9.08
CA GLY A 93 -20.59 9.33 -10.37
C GLY A 93 -19.60 9.75 -11.47
N GLU A 94 -18.31 9.83 -11.17
CA GLU A 94 -17.22 10.27 -12.05
C GLU A 94 -16.20 9.18 -12.40
N GLY A 95 -16.33 7.95 -11.88
CA GLY A 95 -15.40 6.87 -12.24
C GLY A 95 -14.31 6.55 -11.22
N ASN A 96 -14.35 7.07 -9.99
CA ASN A 96 -13.23 6.99 -9.04
C ASN A 96 -13.42 6.02 -7.86
N GLU A 97 -12.34 5.34 -7.45
CA GLU A 97 -12.27 4.47 -6.26
C GLU A 97 -11.77 5.23 -5.01
N CYS A 98 -12.31 4.89 -3.84
CA CYS A 98 -11.92 5.44 -2.54
C CYS A 98 -10.64 4.77 -1.97
N VAL A 99 -9.54 5.52 -1.86
CA VAL A 99 -8.27 5.07 -1.23
C VAL A 99 -8.13 5.65 0.18
N PHE A 100 -8.12 4.79 1.20
CA PHE A 100 -7.90 5.19 2.59
C PHE A 100 -6.41 5.38 2.89
N VAL A 101 -6.05 6.51 3.50
CA VAL A 101 -4.68 6.81 3.97
C VAL A 101 -4.67 6.73 5.50
N PRO A 102 -3.87 5.85 6.13
CA PRO A 102 -3.71 5.80 7.59
C PRO A 102 -3.26 7.14 8.16
N ALA A 103 -3.69 7.47 9.38
CA ALA A 103 -3.29 8.70 10.04
C ALA A 103 -1.77 8.73 10.28
N PRO A 104 -1.11 9.89 10.37
CA PRO A 104 0.28 9.96 10.81
C PRO A 104 0.44 9.37 12.23
N ASN A 105 1.53 8.62 12.49
CA ASN A 105 1.83 8.04 13.81
C ASN A 105 1.80 9.05 14.98
N GLN A 106 1.96 10.33 14.69
CA GLN A 106 1.96 11.44 15.66
C GLN A 106 0.57 11.67 16.27
N TRP A 107 -0.48 11.16 15.65
CA TRP A 107 -1.86 11.28 16.14
C TRP A 107 -2.26 10.16 17.12
N GLY A 108 -1.29 9.33 17.54
CA GLY A 108 -1.48 8.24 18.49
C GLY A 108 -1.57 8.72 19.94
N ALA A 109 -2.76 8.54 20.53
CA ALA A 109 -3.12 8.53 21.96
C ALA A 109 -2.84 9.74 22.86
N ASN A 110 -1.78 10.52 22.67
CA ASN A 110 -1.41 11.53 23.67
C ASN A 110 -1.95 12.94 23.39
N GLY A 111 -2.59 13.19 22.25
CA GLY A 111 -3.20 14.50 22.00
C GLY A 111 -2.22 15.67 22.00
N ASP A 112 -0.90 15.42 21.91
CA ASP A 112 0.12 16.44 21.62
C ASP A 112 -0.04 16.85 20.15
N LEU A 113 -1.13 17.58 19.89
CA LEU A 113 -1.14 18.61 18.88
C LEU A 113 -0.20 19.69 19.42
N ASP A 114 1.12 19.49 19.26
CA ASP A 114 2.12 20.54 19.56
C ASP A 114 1.61 21.85 18.96
N GLU A 115 1.80 23.00 19.62
CA GLU A 115 1.37 24.30 19.07
C GLU A 115 2.00 24.60 17.68
N GLU A 116 3.06 23.89 17.30
CA GLU A 116 3.65 23.88 15.95
C GLU A 116 2.86 23.04 14.92
N SER A 117 1.90 22.21 15.35
CA SER A 117 0.88 21.56 14.52
C SER A 117 -0.18 22.59 14.13
N GLU A 118 0.26 23.67 13.50
CA GLU A 118 -0.61 24.73 13.03
C GLU A 118 -1.71 24.15 12.15
N SER A 119 -2.91 24.30 12.70
CA SER A 119 -4.19 24.53 12.06
C SER A 119 -5.06 23.31 11.75
N LEU A 120 -6.34 23.55 12.04
CA LEU A 120 -7.53 22.99 11.39
C LEU A 120 -7.38 22.76 9.87
N SER A 121 -6.38 23.31 9.18
CA SER A 121 -6.05 22.96 7.79
C SER A 121 -5.53 21.53 7.60
N ALA A 122 -4.86 20.92 8.60
CA ALA A 122 -4.51 19.50 8.57
C ALA A 122 -5.76 18.61 8.70
N ILE A 123 -6.72 19.06 9.51
CA ILE A 123 -8.08 18.49 9.62
C ILE A 123 -8.89 18.78 8.33
N GLN A 124 -8.65 19.90 7.66
CA GLN A 124 -9.29 20.26 6.40
C GLN A 124 -8.74 19.45 5.24
N ASN A 125 -7.45 19.10 5.24
CA ASN A 125 -6.85 18.14 4.31
C ASN A 125 -7.38 16.70 4.52
N LEU A 126 -7.72 16.36 5.76
CA LEU A 126 -8.48 15.15 6.17
C LEU A 126 -9.94 15.18 5.64
N LEU A 127 -10.57 16.36 5.61
CA LEU A 127 -11.93 16.59 5.12
C LEU A 127 -12.00 16.70 3.58
N THR A 128 -10.92 17.12 2.92
CA THR A 128 -10.83 17.17 1.46
C THR A 128 -10.37 15.82 0.91
N TRP A 129 -11.28 14.86 0.91
CA TRP A 129 -11.18 13.56 0.22
C TRP A 129 -10.89 13.65 -1.29
N GLN A 130 -10.84 14.87 -1.85
CA GLN A 130 -11.00 15.16 -3.27
C GLN A 130 -9.70 15.29 -4.08
N THR A 131 -8.55 14.72 -3.68
CA THR A 131 -7.31 14.99 -4.46
C THR A 131 -6.44 13.82 -4.84
N SER A 132 -6.88 12.57 -4.62
CA SER A 132 -6.13 11.39 -5.09
C SER A 132 -6.97 10.51 -6.00
N TYR A 133 -7.54 11.11 -7.05
CA TYR A 133 -8.34 10.43 -8.07
C TYR A 133 -7.45 9.73 -9.11
N SER A 134 -7.80 8.51 -9.50
CA SER A 134 -7.24 7.82 -10.66
C SER A 134 -8.38 7.26 -11.52
N PRO A 135 -8.44 7.57 -12.82
CA PRO A 135 -9.46 7.04 -13.71
C PRO A 135 -9.19 5.55 -14.00
N ILE A 136 -10.25 4.73 -14.02
CA ILE A 136 -10.20 3.33 -14.43
C ILE A 136 -10.90 3.15 -15.78
N SER A 137 -10.27 2.39 -16.67
CA SER A 137 -10.86 1.81 -17.89
C SER A 137 -11.48 0.43 -17.57
N TYR A 138 -12.76 0.26 -17.90
CA TYR A 138 -13.58 -0.92 -17.62
C TYR A 138 -13.26 -2.13 -18.52
N ALA A 139 -13.36 -3.34 -17.95
CA ALA A 139 -13.68 -4.58 -18.68
C ALA A 139 -14.64 -5.43 -17.82
N PRO A 140 -15.70 -6.05 -18.39
CA PRO A 140 -16.76 -6.71 -17.61
C PRO A 140 -16.66 -8.26 -17.57
N TYR A 141 -17.30 -8.86 -16.55
CA TYR A 141 -17.60 -10.30 -16.26
C TYR A 141 -16.45 -11.14 -15.67
N ASP A 142 -16.64 -12.17 -14.82
CA ASP A 142 -17.79 -13.04 -14.48
C ASP A 142 -17.58 -13.63 -13.05
N GLU A 143 -18.65 -14.13 -12.41
CA GLU A 143 -18.59 -14.76 -11.08
C GLU A 143 -17.55 -15.92 -11.00
N LEU A 144 -16.56 -15.79 -10.12
CA LEU A 144 -15.63 -16.85 -9.74
C LEU A 144 -16.01 -17.49 -8.39
N PRO A 145 -15.75 -18.79 -8.19
CA PRO A 145 -16.31 -19.57 -7.09
C PRO A 145 -15.75 -19.20 -5.71
N SER A 146 -16.62 -19.37 -4.71
CA SER A 146 -16.47 -19.06 -3.27
C SER A 146 -15.15 -19.53 -2.59
N PRO A 147 -14.60 -18.76 -1.63
CA PRO A 147 -13.29 -18.99 -1.03
C PRO A 147 -13.38 -19.90 0.19
N ARG A 148 -13.35 -21.22 -0.03
CA ARG A 148 -13.03 -22.16 1.04
C ARG A 148 -11.90 -23.07 0.56
N ILE A 149 -10.72 -22.82 1.14
CA ILE A 149 -9.40 -23.45 0.92
C ILE A 149 -8.49 -22.56 0.06
N PRO A 150 -7.44 -21.96 0.65
CA PRO A 150 -6.50 -21.11 -0.09
C PRO A 150 -5.65 -22.01 -0.98
N TYR A 151 -5.45 -21.60 -2.24
CA TYR A 151 -4.42 -22.17 -3.10
C TYR A 151 -3.05 -21.86 -2.46
N HIS A 152 -2.63 -22.72 -1.54
CA HIS A 152 -1.37 -22.54 -0.84
C HIS A 152 -0.22 -22.99 -1.73
N SER A 153 0.70 -22.05 -1.93
CA SER A 153 2.14 -22.20 -1.99
C SER A 153 2.68 -23.19 -0.96
N LEU A 154 2.54 -24.49 -1.23
CA LEU A 154 3.47 -25.48 -0.71
C LEU A 154 4.80 -25.20 -1.40
N LEU A 155 5.59 -24.31 -0.80
CA LEU A 155 6.98 -24.03 -1.16
C LEU A 155 7.79 -25.31 -0.96
N ASP A 156 7.61 -26.24 -1.89
CA ASP A 156 8.31 -27.50 -1.93
C ASP A 156 9.73 -27.20 -2.36
N SER A 157 10.64 -27.27 -1.38
CA SER A 157 12.06 -27.02 -1.59
C SER A 157 12.71 -28.03 -2.55
N SER A 158 12.04 -29.15 -2.85
CA SER A 158 12.51 -30.11 -3.85
C SER A 158 12.20 -29.67 -5.29
N GLN A 159 11.27 -28.74 -5.49
CA GLN A 159 10.95 -28.22 -6.81
C GLN A 159 11.99 -27.20 -7.28
N ALA A 160 12.25 -27.21 -8.58
CA ALA A 160 13.19 -26.29 -9.20
C ALA A 160 12.70 -24.83 -9.12
N THR A 161 13.65 -23.92 -8.95
CA THR A 161 13.43 -22.48 -9.05
C THR A 161 12.95 -22.12 -10.46
N THR A 162 11.86 -21.34 -10.54
CA THR A 162 11.40 -20.78 -11.82
C THR A 162 12.11 -19.44 -12.06
N THR A 163 12.65 -19.24 -13.25
CA THR A 163 13.44 -18.04 -13.58
C THR A 163 12.87 -17.34 -14.80
N PHE A 164 12.78 -16.02 -14.74
CA PHE A 164 12.41 -15.18 -15.88
C PHE A 164 13.46 -14.10 -16.15
N ASN A 165 13.66 -13.80 -17.43
CA ASN A 165 14.47 -12.68 -17.89
C ASN A 165 13.55 -11.51 -18.24
N LEU A 166 13.74 -10.37 -17.58
CA LEU A 166 12.92 -9.17 -17.76
C LEU A 166 13.58 -8.25 -18.79
N HIS A 167 12.80 -7.89 -19.81
CA HIS A 167 13.24 -7.06 -20.92
C HIS A 167 12.35 -5.85 -21.10
N ARG A 168 12.97 -4.70 -21.35
CA ARG A 168 12.29 -3.52 -21.88
C ARG A 168 12.28 -3.62 -23.40
N THR A 169 11.11 -3.90 -23.96
CA THR A 169 10.99 -4.35 -25.36
C THR A 169 10.61 -3.23 -26.32
N ARG A 170 9.73 -2.32 -25.94
CA ARG A 170 9.24 -1.26 -26.85
C ARG A 170 8.75 -0.03 -26.10
N GLU A 171 9.12 1.14 -26.61
CA GLU A 171 8.50 2.43 -26.31
C GLU A 171 7.91 2.96 -27.62
N TRP A 172 6.64 3.36 -27.60
CA TRP A 172 6.03 4.03 -28.75
C TRP A 172 5.31 5.28 -28.29
N THR A 173 5.72 6.42 -28.84
CA THR A 173 4.99 7.68 -28.75
C THR A 173 4.03 7.79 -29.93
N GLY A 174 2.73 7.70 -29.67
CA GLY A 174 1.69 7.94 -30.66
C GLY A 174 1.60 9.43 -31.03
N SER A 175 1.02 9.73 -32.18
CA SER A 175 0.75 11.10 -32.64
C SER A 175 -0.16 11.92 -31.70
N SER A 176 -0.84 11.25 -30.76
CA SER A 176 -1.73 11.83 -29.74
C SER A 176 -1.04 12.18 -28.42
N GLY A 177 0.29 12.08 -28.31
CA GLY A 177 1.03 12.38 -27.07
C GLY A 177 0.95 11.29 -25.99
N PHE A 178 0.46 10.10 -26.35
CA PHE A 178 0.50 8.93 -25.49
C PHE A 178 1.79 8.15 -25.72
N ARG A 179 2.47 7.81 -24.64
CA ARG A 179 3.59 6.87 -24.65
C ARG A 179 3.15 5.54 -24.09
N LYS A 180 3.36 4.48 -24.87
CA LYS A 180 3.11 3.10 -24.49
C LYS A 180 4.43 2.39 -24.20
N TYR A 181 4.50 1.72 -23.07
CA TYR A 181 5.62 0.93 -22.59
C TYR A 181 5.26 -0.53 -22.59
N ILE A 182 6.12 -1.36 -23.20
CA ILE A 182 5.95 -2.81 -23.23
C ILE A 182 7.18 -3.48 -22.63
N TYR A 183 6.96 -4.14 -21.49
CA TYR A 183 7.93 -4.96 -20.80
C TYR A 183 7.58 -6.42 -21.04
N SER A 184 8.57 -7.29 -21.18
CA SER A 184 8.36 -8.72 -21.37
C SER A 184 9.14 -9.53 -20.33
N ALA A 185 8.53 -10.61 -19.85
CA ALA A 185 9.20 -11.62 -19.06
C ALA A 185 9.36 -12.87 -19.93
N ARG A 186 10.61 -13.23 -20.21
CA ARG A 186 10.99 -14.40 -20.99
C ARG A 186 11.35 -15.56 -20.09
N ASP A 187 11.21 -16.76 -20.60
CA ASP A 187 11.64 -17.98 -19.94
C ASP A 187 13.16 -18.00 -19.64
N TYR A 188 13.61 -19.04 -18.93
CA TYR A 188 15.02 -19.18 -18.56
C TYR A 188 15.98 -19.23 -19.77
N SER A 189 15.51 -19.69 -20.93
CA SER A 189 16.28 -19.74 -22.17
C SER A 189 16.42 -18.38 -22.86
N ASP A 190 15.71 -17.36 -22.36
CA ASP A 190 15.62 -16.01 -22.90
C ASP A 190 15.05 -15.92 -24.33
N LYS A 191 14.43 -17.02 -24.79
CA LYS A 191 13.97 -17.17 -26.17
C LYS A 191 12.48 -16.88 -26.32
N TYR A 192 11.67 -17.26 -25.33
CA TYR A 192 10.22 -17.20 -25.42
C TYR A 192 9.68 -16.21 -24.39
N ALA A 193 9.00 -15.16 -24.87
CA ALA A 193 8.22 -14.29 -24.00
C ALA A 193 6.97 -15.04 -23.51
N LEU A 194 6.83 -15.15 -22.19
CA LEU A 194 5.70 -15.83 -21.54
C LEU A 194 4.68 -14.83 -21.02
N TYR A 195 5.17 -13.69 -20.54
CA TYR A 195 4.34 -12.61 -20.04
C TYR A 195 4.75 -11.26 -20.62
N ILE A 196 3.79 -10.36 -20.70
CA ILE A 196 4.03 -8.96 -21.03
C ILE A 196 3.30 -8.04 -20.06
N LEU A 197 3.87 -6.87 -19.84
CA LEU A 197 3.23 -5.77 -19.13
C LEU A 197 3.17 -4.58 -20.06
N GLU A 198 1.97 -4.04 -20.23
CA GLU A 198 1.72 -2.81 -20.97
C GLU A 198 1.37 -1.69 -19.99
N ALA A 199 2.05 -0.56 -20.11
CA ALA A 199 1.70 0.65 -19.38
C ALA A 199 1.57 1.81 -20.35
N MET A 200 0.61 2.70 -20.10
CA MET A 200 0.40 3.89 -20.91
C MET A 200 0.44 5.11 -20.00
N HIS A 201 1.03 6.20 -20.49
CA HIS A 201 0.87 7.51 -19.87
C HIS A 201 0.83 8.60 -20.93
N ARG A 202 0.24 9.73 -20.56
CA ARG A 202 0.26 10.98 -21.33
C ARG A 202 1.41 11.84 -20.82
N ASP A 203 2.03 12.62 -21.70
CA ASP A 203 3.30 13.34 -21.43
C ASP A 203 3.37 14.10 -20.08
N ASP A 204 2.25 14.65 -19.57
CA ASP A 204 2.21 15.41 -18.30
C ASP A 204 1.68 14.61 -17.07
N SER A 205 1.40 13.33 -17.24
CA SER A 205 0.82 12.46 -16.21
C SER A 205 1.81 11.37 -15.77
N GLN A 206 1.80 11.04 -14.49
CA GLN A 206 2.53 9.87 -13.99
C GLN A 206 1.87 8.59 -14.53
N VAL A 207 2.67 7.54 -14.76
CA VAL A 207 2.13 6.20 -15.01
C VAL A 207 1.30 5.78 -13.79
N ASN A 208 -0.01 5.67 -13.93
CA ASN A 208 -0.94 5.32 -12.85
C ASN A 208 -1.58 3.94 -13.02
N ALA A 209 -1.45 3.33 -14.20
CA ALA A 209 -1.99 2.02 -14.49
C ALA A 209 -1.05 1.22 -15.40
N ALA A 210 -1.15 -0.11 -15.28
CA ALA A 210 -0.53 -1.06 -16.18
C ALA A 210 -1.36 -2.34 -16.23
N ASP A 211 -1.33 -3.03 -17.37
CA ASP A 211 -1.98 -4.32 -17.54
C ASP A 211 -0.93 -5.40 -17.81
N PHE A 212 -1.11 -6.54 -17.18
CA PHE A 212 -0.22 -7.69 -17.27
C PHE A 212 -0.97 -8.84 -17.93
N PHE A 213 -0.30 -9.47 -18.89
CA PHE A 213 -0.89 -10.46 -19.80
C PHE A 213 -0.03 -11.70 -19.84
N ARG A 214 -0.68 -12.86 -19.93
CA ARG A 214 -0.05 -14.06 -20.49
C ARG A 214 0.02 -13.87 -21.99
N VAL A 215 1.17 -14.12 -22.62
CA VAL A 215 1.34 -13.91 -24.07
C VAL A 215 0.34 -14.75 -24.88
N ALA A 216 0.00 -15.94 -24.40
CA ALA A 216 -0.96 -16.83 -25.06
C ALA A 216 -2.43 -16.36 -24.97
N GLU A 217 -2.74 -15.44 -24.06
CA GLU A 217 -4.10 -14.94 -23.79
C GLU A 217 -4.29 -13.49 -24.26
N PHE A 218 -3.25 -12.88 -24.84
CA PHE A 218 -3.31 -11.49 -25.29
C PHE A 218 -4.42 -11.29 -26.36
N PRO A 219 -5.25 -10.23 -26.26
CA PRO A 219 -5.11 -9.04 -25.41
C PRO A 219 -5.92 -9.06 -24.10
N GLN A 220 -6.29 -10.23 -23.58
CA GLN A 220 -7.01 -10.30 -22.30
C GLN A 220 -6.04 -10.16 -21.12
N PRO A 221 -6.17 -9.12 -20.27
CA PRO A 221 -5.29 -8.97 -19.12
C PRO A 221 -5.60 -10.06 -18.09
N CYS A 222 -4.57 -10.66 -17.51
CA CYS A 222 -4.72 -11.56 -16.38
C CYS A 222 -4.53 -10.84 -15.04
N ILE A 223 -3.82 -9.70 -15.02
CA ILE A 223 -3.70 -8.83 -13.84
C ILE A 223 -3.71 -7.38 -14.28
N SER A 224 -4.63 -6.58 -13.74
CA SER A 224 -4.64 -5.13 -13.89
C SER A 224 -4.02 -4.48 -12.65
N ILE A 225 -3.18 -3.48 -12.87
CA ILE A 225 -2.33 -2.87 -11.85
C ILE A 225 -2.66 -1.38 -11.78
N LEU A 226 -2.99 -0.89 -10.58
CA LEU A 226 -3.18 0.52 -10.29
C LEU A 226 -2.10 1.01 -9.34
N LEU A 227 -1.58 2.21 -9.61
CA LEU A 227 -0.46 2.81 -8.90
C LEU A 227 -0.91 4.15 -8.31
N SER A 228 -0.83 4.32 -6.99
CA SER A 228 -1.23 5.58 -6.32
C SER A 228 -0.44 6.77 -6.85
N GLY A 229 -1.04 7.94 -7.05
CA GLY A 229 -0.30 9.13 -7.49
C GLY A 229 0.79 9.61 -6.52
N ILE A 230 1.77 10.35 -7.03
CA ILE A 230 2.73 11.13 -6.23
C ILE A 230 2.27 12.58 -6.25
N ASP A 231 2.17 13.20 -5.08
CA ASP A 231 1.81 14.61 -4.93
C ASP A 231 2.83 15.52 -5.64
N LYS A 232 2.35 16.29 -6.61
CA LYS A 232 3.15 17.25 -7.38
C LYS A 232 3.48 18.52 -6.59
N LYS A 233 2.66 18.93 -5.61
CA LYS A 233 2.82 20.20 -4.87
C LYS A 233 3.98 20.18 -3.89
N ARG A 234 4.31 19.02 -3.31
CA ARG A 234 5.51 18.82 -2.47
C ARG A 234 6.83 18.73 -3.26
N ASN A 235 6.80 18.74 -4.60
CA ASN A 235 7.96 18.50 -5.46
C ASN A 235 8.63 19.77 -6.00
N THR A 236 8.44 20.94 -5.40
CA THR A 236 9.03 22.19 -5.89
C THR A 236 10.56 22.22 -5.87
N THR A 237 11.23 21.26 -5.23
CA THR A 237 12.70 21.23 -5.10
C THR A 237 13.41 19.95 -5.58
N ASP A 238 12.74 18.82 -5.79
CA ASP A 238 13.39 17.53 -6.12
C ASP A 238 12.62 16.69 -7.16
N SER A 239 12.54 17.17 -8.40
CA SER A 239 11.93 16.41 -9.51
C SER A 239 12.75 15.19 -9.94
N ARG A 240 14.08 15.20 -9.73
CA ARG A 240 15.00 14.16 -10.24
C ARG A 240 14.81 12.77 -9.66
N ASN A 241 14.15 12.65 -8.51
CA ASN A 241 14.00 11.38 -7.80
C ASN A 241 12.53 10.93 -7.67
N ALA A 242 11.60 11.56 -8.39
CA ALA A 242 10.18 11.24 -8.28
C ALA A 242 9.88 9.77 -8.67
N ALA A 243 10.53 9.26 -9.72
CA ALA A 243 10.48 7.84 -10.10
C ALA A 243 10.91 6.87 -9.00
N TYR A 244 11.73 7.29 -8.02
CA TYR A 244 12.20 6.45 -6.90
C TYR A 244 11.34 6.58 -5.64
N LYS A 245 10.36 7.48 -5.63
CA LYS A 245 9.43 7.63 -4.51
C LYS A 245 8.45 6.45 -4.51
N SER A 246 8.30 5.84 -3.34
CA SER A 246 7.41 4.69 -3.18
C SER A 246 5.93 5.06 -3.36
N ARG A 247 5.17 4.12 -3.92
CA ARG A 247 3.75 4.22 -4.28
C ARG A 247 3.03 2.94 -3.87
N CYS A 248 1.74 3.06 -3.54
CA CYS A 248 0.92 1.88 -3.34
C CYS A 248 0.66 1.21 -4.69
N ILE A 249 0.69 -0.12 -4.71
CA ILE A 249 0.40 -0.92 -5.91
C ILE A 249 -0.84 -1.76 -5.59
N HIS A 250 -1.90 -1.60 -6.35
CA HIS A 250 -3.10 -2.44 -6.24
C HIS A 250 -3.13 -3.38 -7.45
N LEU A 251 -3.14 -4.68 -7.20
CA LEU A 251 -3.22 -5.71 -8.24
C LEU A 251 -4.61 -6.34 -8.18
N ARG A 252 -5.34 -6.32 -9.30
CA ARG A 252 -6.65 -6.94 -9.50
C ARG A 252 -6.50 -8.04 -10.57
N GLY A 253 -7.16 -9.18 -10.39
CA GLY A 253 -7.02 -10.33 -11.28
C GLY A 253 -8.02 -11.44 -10.93
N PRO A 254 -7.81 -12.69 -11.35
CA PRO A 254 -8.77 -13.80 -11.18
C PRO A 254 -8.79 -14.36 -9.73
N PHE A 255 -8.54 -13.51 -8.73
CA PHE A 255 -8.47 -13.87 -7.32
C PHE A 255 -9.49 -13.06 -6.52
N SER A 256 -9.98 -13.64 -5.42
CA SER A 256 -11.18 -13.16 -4.70
C SER A 256 -11.06 -11.78 -4.07
N GLN A 257 -9.84 -11.28 -3.83
CA GLN A 257 -9.60 -9.98 -3.21
C GLN A 257 -8.42 -9.27 -3.87
N PRO A 258 -8.55 -7.98 -4.25
CA PRO A 258 -7.43 -7.18 -4.73
C PRO A 258 -6.25 -7.23 -3.77
N ILE A 259 -5.04 -7.41 -4.32
CA ILE A 259 -3.81 -7.42 -3.53
C ILE A 259 -3.28 -6.01 -3.49
N LYS A 260 -3.09 -5.48 -2.27
CA LYS A 260 -2.62 -4.12 -2.06
C LYS A 260 -1.22 -4.19 -1.44
N GLU A 261 -0.23 -3.72 -2.18
CA GLU A 261 1.14 -3.56 -1.70
C GLU A 261 1.38 -2.13 -1.22
N TYR A 262 1.73 -2.02 0.05
CA TYR A 262 1.91 -0.75 0.71
C TYR A 262 3.36 -0.53 1.11
N PRO A 263 3.97 0.61 0.74
CA PRO A 263 5.27 0.96 1.26
C PRO A 263 5.17 1.33 2.74
N ASP A 264 6.19 1.02 3.54
CA ASP A 264 6.27 1.50 4.93
C ASP A 264 6.20 3.04 5.01
N ARG A 265 6.68 3.72 3.96
CA ARG A 265 6.79 5.18 3.90
C ARG A 265 6.41 5.66 2.50
N GLN A 266 5.17 6.10 2.32
CA GLN A 266 4.68 6.62 1.03
C GLN A 266 5.45 7.88 0.59
N GLN A 267 5.67 8.02 -0.72
CA GLN A 267 6.38 9.15 -1.33
C GLN A 267 7.82 9.38 -0.80
N LYS A 268 8.41 8.37 -0.14
CA LYS A 268 9.82 8.38 0.29
C LYS A 268 10.62 7.39 -0.54
N ILE A 269 11.91 7.65 -0.61
CA ILE A 269 12.90 6.77 -1.23
C ILE A 269 13.47 5.86 -0.13
N PRO A 270 13.77 4.59 -0.41
CA PRO A 270 13.58 3.88 -1.69
C PRO A 270 12.17 3.28 -1.83
N TRP A 271 11.94 2.57 -2.94
CA TRP A 271 10.70 1.82 -3.19
C TRP A 271 10.41 0.83 -2.05
N SER A 272 11.42 0.13 -1.52
CA SER A 272 11.33 -0.76 -0.36
C SER A 272 11.48 -0.07 1.01
N PRO A 273 11.02 -0.71 2.10
CA PRO A 273 10.26 -1.96 2.14
C PRO A 273 8.78 -1.76 1.82
N ARG A 274 8.13 -2.83 1.30
CA ARG A 274 6.70 -2.85 0.99
C ARG A 274 6.06 -4.14 1.46
N ARG A 275 4.84 -4.05 1.98
CA ARG A 275 4.13 -5.15 2.64
C ARG A 275 2.82 -5.43 1.94
N PHE A 276 2.44 -6.70 1.91
CA PHE A 276 1.12 -7.14 1.47
C PHE A 276 0.75 -8.48 2.10
N THR A 277 -0.52 -8.84 1.97
CA THR A 277 -1.06 -10.11 2.43
C THR A 277 -1.57 -10.89 1.23
N TYR A 278 -1.33 -12.20 1.20
CA TYR A 278 -1.87 -13.11 0.20
C TYR A 278 -2.17 -14.46 0.84
N GLY A 279 -3.40 -14.96 0.67
CA GLY A 279 -3.83 -16.25 1.23
C GLY A 279 -3.64 -16.36 2.75
N GLY A 280 -3.83 -15.27 3.50
CA GLY A 280 -3.63 -15.20 4.95
C GLY A 280 -2.17 -15.10 5.41
N ARG A 281 -1.21 -15.09 4.49
CA ARG A 281 0.22 -14.98 4.78
C ARG A 281 0.70 -13.56 4.49
N ARG A 282 1.74 -13.14 5.21
CA ARG A 282 2.27 -11.77 5.17
C ARG A 282 3.65 -11.74 4.54
N PHE A 283 3.83 -10.83 3.59
CA PHE A 283 5.03 -10.76 2.78
C PHE A 283 5.59 -9.35 2.74
N VAL A 284 6.92 -9.26 2.68
CA VAL A 284 7.65 -8.00 2.61
C VAL A 284 8.69 -8.04 1.50
N TRP A 285 8.61 -7.07 0.59
CA TRP A 285 9.66 -6.74 -0.35
C TRP A 285 10.73 -5.94 0.38
N LYS A 286 11.99 -6.34 0.23
CA LYS A 286 13.18 -5.65 0.76
C LYS A 286 14.20 -5.45 -0.36
N GLN A 287 15.07 -4.46 -0.21
CA GLN A 287 16.20 -4.27 -1.12
C GLN A 287 17.07 -5.54 -1.12
N GLY A 288 17.52 -5.95 -2.30
CA GLY A 288 18.36 -7.15 -2.47
C GLY A 288 19.79 -6.91 -1.97
N ASP A 289 20.43 -5.85 -2.48
CA ASP A 289 21.75 -5.39 -2.04
C ASP A 289 21.60 -4.06 -1.30
N PRO A 290 22.13 -3.91 -0.07
CA PRO A 290 22.13 -2.64 0.65
C PRO A 290 22.85 -1.49 -0.06
N ASN A 291 23.74 -1.80 -1.02
CA ASN A 291 24.55 -0.83 -1.75
C ASN A 291 24.06 -0.58 -3.18
N ASP A 292 23.03 -1.30 -3.63
CA ASP A 292 22.45 -1.13 -4.96
C ASP A 292 20.94 -0.94 -4.81
N ASP A 293 20.43 0.19 -5.32
CA ASP A 293 18.98 0.42 -5.46
C ASP A 293 18.35 -0.49 -6.54
N ALA A 294 19.02 -1.59 -6.90
CA ALA A 294 18.67 -2.49 -7.97
C ALA A 294 17.38 -3.25 -7.68
N MET A 295 16.47 -3.11 -8.64
CA MET A 295 15.49 -4.14 -8.97
C MET A 295 16.20 -5.40 -9.51
N PRO A 296 15.60 -6.59 -9.42
CA PRO A 296 14.38 -6.92 -8.67
C PRO A 296 14.58 -6.92 -7.15
N GLU A 297 13.55 -6.49 -6.40
CA GLU A 297 13.56 -6.55 -4.93
C GLU A 297 13.40 -8.00 -4.45
N THR A 298 13.87 -8.30 -3.24
CA THR A 298 13.79 -9.65 -2.66
C THR A 298 12.55 -9.79 -1.77
N LEU A 299 11.77 -10.86 -1.98
CA LEU A 299 10.58 -11.17 -1.19
C LEU A 299 10.93 -12.09 -0.03
N TYR A 300 10.40 -11.74 1.14
CA TYR A 300 10.40 -12.58 2.32
C TYR A 300 9.00 -12.71 2.91
N GLU A 301 8.78 -13.78 3.66
CA GLU A 301 7.59 -13.95 4.50
C GLU A 301 7.91 -13.58 5.96
N TYR A 302 6.94 -12.98 6.65
CA TYR A 302 7.04 -12.62 8.06
C TYR A 302 5.75 -12.97 8.80
N GLN A 303 5.84 -13.09 10.13
CA GLN A 303 4.72 -13.36 11.03
C GLN A 303 4.42 -12.20 11.98
N LYS A 304 5.39 -11.35 12.28
CA LYS A 304 5.20 -10.20 13.14
C LYS A 304 5.98 -9.03 12.58
N ASP A 305 5.40 -7.86 12.74
CA ASP A 305 6.05 -6.61 12.47
C ASP A 305 5.67 -5.58 13.53
N TRP A 306 6.52 -4.57 13.68
CA TRP A 306 6.40 -3.55 14.70
C TRP A 306 7.03 -2.25 14.22
N ALA A 307 6.65 -1.14 14.83
CA ALA A 307 7.29 0.13 14.56
C ALA A 307 8.79 0.05 14.91
N LYS A 308 9.67 0.55 14.04
CA LYS A 308 11.10 0.57 14.33
C LYS A 308 11.36 1.49 15.54
N PRO A 309 12.04 1.01 16.60
CA PRO A 309 12.36 1.85 17.76
C PRO A 309 13.08 3.14 17.35
N GLY A 310 12.61 4.28 17.85
CA GLY A 310 13.15 5.62 17.55
C GLY A 310 12.81 6.16 16.14
N SER A 311 12.02 5.45 15.34
CA SER A 311 11.61 5.93 14.02
C SER A 311 10.44 6.91 14.11
N ARG A 312 10.68 8.18 13.79
CA ARG A 312 9.62 9.19 13.57
C ARG A 312 8.98 9.12 12.18
N THR A 313 9.42 8.19 11.34
CA THR A 313 9.13 8.19 9.89
C THR A 313 8.17 7.08 9.43
N GLY A 314 7.57 6.33 10.35
CA GLY A 314 6.68 5.19 10.02
C GLY A 314 7.38 3.90 9.59
N LYS A 315 8.73 3.87 9.53
CA LYS A 315 9.50 2.66 9.21
C LYS A 315 9.20 1.52 10.19
N ARG A 316 8.99 0.30 9.67
CA ARG A 316 8.72 -0.91 10.47
C ARG A 316 9.91 -1.87 10.46
N CYS A 317 9.95 -2.71 11.49
CA CYS A 317 10.79 -3.90 11.58
C CYS A 317 9.89 -5.13 11.50
N ASP A 318 10.45 -6.27 11.14
CA ASP A 318 9.73 -7.54 11.00
C ASP A 318 10.63 -8.72 11.35
N ASP A 319 10.00 -9.86 11.61
CA ASP A 319 10.67 -11.13 11.90
C ASP A 319 10.90 -11.98 10.64
N ALA A 320 10.98 -11.37 9.46
CA ALA A 320 11.16 -12.11 8.23
C ALA A 320 12.42 -12.96 8.27
N LYS A 321 12.23 -14.27 8.05
CA LYS A 321 13.34 -15.23 8.02
C LYS A 321 14.23 -14.97 6.79
N PRO A 322 15.52 -15.32 6.82
CA PRO A 322 16.45 -15.14 5.69
C PRO A 322 16.17 -16.07 4.49
N VAL A 323 14.95 -16.60 4.40
CA VAL A 323 14.50 -17.53 3.38
C VAL A 323 13.85 -16.72 2.26
N ARG A 324 14.59 -16.55 1.17
CA ARG A 324 14.14 -15.79 -0.02
C ARG A 324 13.07 -16.56 -0.78
N LEU A 325 11.95 -15.92 -1.06
CA LEU A 325 10.87 -16.48 -1.88
C LEU A 325 10.98 -16.04 -3.33
N VAL A 326 11.37 -14.78 -3.52
CA VAL A 326 11.67 -14.18 -4.82
C VAL A 326 12.93 -13.36 -4.66
N TRP A 327 13.83 -13.42 -5.62
CA TRP A 327 15.03 -12.58 -5.65
C TRP A 327 15.40 -12.29 -7.10
N GLY A 328 16.30 -11.34 -7.32
CA GLY A 328 16.74 -11.06 -8.67
C GLY A 328 18.21 -10.69 -8.75
N GLU A 329 18.69 -10.68 -9.98
CA GLU A 329 20.03 -10.31 -10.36
C GLU A 329 19.96 -9.18 -11.37
N LYS A 330 20.75 -8.13 -11.16
CA LYS A 330 21.01 -7.11 -12.16
C LYS A 330 22.34 -7.43 -12.83
N ARG A 331 22.32 -7.63 -14.15
CA ARG A 331 23.52 -7.84 -14.96
C ARG A 331 23.67 -6.68 -15.92
N ARG A 332 24.81 -6.00 -15.86
CA ARG A 332 25.15 -4.95 -16.82
C ARG A 332 25.83 -5.58 -18.03
N LYS A 333 25.17 -5.54 -19.19
CA LYS A 333 25.76 -5.96 -20.47
C LYS A 333 25.99 -4.72 -21.34
N GLY A 334 27.17 -4.12 -21.21
CA GLY A 334 27.50 -2.86 -21.89
C GLY A 334 26.73 -1.67 -21.32
N LYS A 335 25.93 -1.00 -22.18
CA LYS A 335 25.07 0.14 -21.80
C LYS A 335 23.65 -0.26 -21.39
N VAL A 336 23.31 -1.56 -21.43
CA VAL A 336 21.97 -2.06 -21.14
C VAL A 336 22.01 -2.89 -19.86
N ASP A 337 21.10 -2.57 -18.94
CA ASP A 337 20.83 -3.39 -17.77
C ASP A 337 19.89 -4.54 -18.16
N SER A 338 20.27 -5.76 -17.80
CA SER A 338 19.45 -6.96 -17.90
C SER A 338 19.06 -7.38 -16.48
N TYR A 339 17.79 -7.72 -16.30
CA TYR A 339 17.26 -8.11 -15.01
C TYR A 339 16.75 -9.54 -15.09
N THR A 340 17.21 -10.38 -14.18
CA THR A 340 16.70 -11.75 -14.03
C THR A 340 15.99 -11.84 -12.68
N ILE A 341 14.83 -12.48 -12.66
CA ILE A 341 14.05 -12.71 -11.45
C ILE A 341 13.83 -14.20 -11.25
N HIS A 342 13.99 -14.65 -10.01
CA HIS A 342 13.92 -16.02 -9.59
C HIS A 342 12.81 -16.20 -8.57
N PHE A 343 11.99 -17.22 -8.77
CA PHE A 343 10.90 -17.63 -7.90
C PHE A 343 11.23 -18.99 -7.32
N ARG A 344 11.15 -19.10 -6.00
CA ARG A 344 11.36 -20.37 -5.32
C ARG A 344 10.40 -21.45 -5.86
N GLY A 345 10.90 -22.68 -5.98
CA GLY A 345 10.10 -23.84 -6.36
C GLY A 345 8.88 -24.06 -5.45
N GLY A 346 7.83 -24.67 -5.99
CA GLY A 346 6.57 -24.90 -5.27
C GLY A 346 5.67 -23.68 -5.14
N MET A 347 6.08 -22.52 -5.65
CA MET A 347 5.19 -21.36 -5.71
C MET A 347 4.11 -21.58 -6.77
N ASP A 348 2.84 -21.34 -6.42
CA ASP A 348 1.74 -21.50 -7.37
C ASP A 348 1.81 -20.48 -8.51
N GLN A 349 1.20 -20.81 -9.64
CA GLN A 349 1.29 -19.99 -10.84
C GLN A 349 0.69 -18.59 -10.65
N VAL A 350 -0.48 -18.50 -9.99
CA VAL A 350 -1.19 -17.23 -9.82
C VAL A 350 -0.37 -16.28 -8.95
N PHE A 351 0.20 -16.79 -7.85
CA PHE A 351 1.06 -16.00 -6.99
C PHE A 351 2.35 -15.57 -7.69
N ARG A 352 2.99 -16.45 -8.47
CA ARG A 352 4.14 -16.06 -9.31
C ARG A 352 3.78 -14.92 -10.26
N GLU A 353 2.62 -14.99 -10.90
CA GLU A 353 2.14 -13.97 -11.84
C GLU A 353 1.91 -12.62 -11.13
N ILE A 354 1.28 -12.62 -9.95
CA ILE A 354 1.09 -11.43 -9.10
C ILE A 354 2.43 -10.77 -8.79
N LEU A 355 3.39 -11.55 -8.30
CA LEU A 355 4.69 -11.05 -7.88
C LEU A 355 5.52 -10.56 -9.07
N LEU A 356 5.43 -11.25 -10.21
CA LEU A 356 6.07 -10.84 -11.46
C LEU A 356 5.48 -9.54 -12.00
N ALA A 357 4.16 -9.42 -12.03
CA ALA A 357 3.43 -8.21 -12.43
C ALA A 357 3.85 -7.01 -11.54
N SER A 358 3.89 -7.20 -10.22
CA SER A 358 4.35 -6.20 -9.26
C SER A 358 5.80 -5.76 -9.53
N GLN A 359 6.73 -6.69 -9.80
CA GLN A 359 8.12 -6.35 -10.10
C GLN A 359 8.27 -5.60 -11.43
N MET A 360 7.53 -6.00 -12.46
CA MET A 360 7.55 -5.32 -13.76
C MET A 360 6.92 -3.91 -13.70
N ALA A 361 5.81 -3.73 -12.99
CA ALA A 361 5.19 -2.41 -12.81
C ALA A 361 6.13 -1.41 -12.11
N ARG A 362 6.92 -1.89 -11.15
CA ARG A 362 7.97 -1.08 -10.51
C ARG A 362 9.05 -0.65 -11.48
N GLN A 363 9.52 -1.55 -12.36
CA GLN A 363 10.48 -1.19 -13.40
C GLN A 363 9.93 -0.09 -14.30
N VAL A 364 8.65 -0.18 -14.72
CA VAL A 364 8.02 0.90 -15.48
C VAL A 364 8.09 2.23 -14.72
N CYS A 365 7.74 2.25 -13.43
CA CYS A 365 7.80 3.47 -12.63
C CYS A 365 9.23 4.03 -12.50
N ILE A 366 10.23 3.18 -12.27
CA ILE A 366 11.61 3.62 -12.08
C ILE A 366 12.22 4.17 -13.39
N PHE A 367 11.92 3.54 -14.54
CA PHE A 367 12.50 3.95 -15.82
C PHE A 367 11.71 5.04 -16.53
N HIS A 368 10.42 5.20 -16.23
CA HIS A 368 9.51 6.05 -16.99
C HIS A 368 8.53 6.87 -16.14
N GLY A 369 8.56 6.77 -14.81
CA GLY A 369 7.62 7.46 -13.91
C GLY A 369 7.77 8.98 -13.88
N ASP A 370 8.82 9.53 -14.50
CA ASP A 370 9.07 10.97 -14.59
C ASP A 370 8.47 11.54 -15.89
N GLY A 371 7.17 11.85 -15.86
CA GLY A 371 6.55 12.84 -16.77
C GLY A 371 6.96 14.29 -16.43
N LEU A 372 8.19 14.48 -15.94
CA LEU A 372 8.77 15.74 -15.50
C LEU A 372 10.16 15.87 -16.13
N ARG A 373 10.20 16.11 -17.43
CA ARG A 373 11.38 16.67 -18.09
C ARG A 373 11.13 18.12 -18.46
#